data_AF-A0A9P6XP66-F1
#
_entry.id   AF-A0A9P6XP66-F1
#
_cell.length_a   1.000
_cell.length_b   1.000
_cell.length_c   1.000
_cell.angle_alpha   90.00
_cell.angle_beta   90.00
_cell.angle_gamma   90.00
#
_symmetry.space_group_name_H-M   'P 1'
#
loop_
_entity.id
_entity.type
_entity.pdbx_description
1 polymer ?
#
loop_
_entity_poly.entity_id
_entity_poly.type
_entity_poly.pdbx_seq_one_letter_code
_entity_poly.pdbx_strand_id
1 'polypeptide(L)'
;MEQVSGAIVGITLVLSAVFLPLAFMSGSVGVIYQQFSLSLAVSILFSGFLALTFTPALCATFLKPIPKGHHDEKKGFFGWFNRKFDATTHGYQNWVSRILHKGGRMMLAFLLLVVLLGGLYLRRPASATASTATA
;
A
#
# COMPACT_ATOMS: atom_id res chain seq x y z
N MET A 1 -1.08 15.47 13.76
CA MET A 1 -1.71 14.14 13.64
C MET A 1 -3.00 14.15 12.83
N GLU A 2 -3.77 15.26 12.79
CA GLU A 2 -5.02 15.34 11.99
C GLU A 2 -4.86 14.98 10.51
N GLN A 3 -3.75 15.37 9.86
CA GLN A 3 -3.49 15.05 8.45
C GLN A 3 -3.37 13.54 8.17
N VAL A 4 -2.85 12.77 9.11
CA VAL A 4 -2.63 11.33 8.93
C VAL A 4 -3.87 10.52 9.38
N SER A 5 -4.59 11.02 10.39
CA SER A 5 -5.83 10.40 10.87
C SER A 5 -6.88 10.26 9.75
N GLY A 6 -7.10 11.34 8.98
CA GLY A 6 -8.04 11.30 7.84
C GLY A 6 -7.62 10.31 6.74
N ALA A 7 -6.32 10.19 6.47
CA ALA A 7 -5.80 9.22 5.49
C ALA A 7 -6.00 7.76 5.95
N ILE A 8 -5.79 7.47 7.24
CA ILE A 8 -5.98 6.12 7.81
C ILE A 8 -7.46 5.71 7.73
N VAL A 9 -8.37 6.60 8.11
CA VAL A 9 -9.81 6.35 8.00
C VAL A 9 -10.22 6.13 6.54
N GLY A 10 -9.66 6.93 5.62
CA GLY A 10 -9.88 6.77 4.17
C GLY A 10 -9.43 5.42 3.63
N ILE A 11 -8.22 4.96 3.94
CA ILE A 11 -7.71 3.66 3.51
C ILE A 11 -8.58 2.52 4.07
N THR A 12 -8.96 2.61 5.34
CA THR A 12 -9.80 1.61 6.00
C THR A 12 -11.17 1.48 5.30
N LEU A 13 -11.83 2.61 5.01
CA LEU A 13 -13.10 2.66 4.28
C LEU A 13 -12.97 2.11 2.86
N VAL A 14 -11.92 2.47 2.12
CA VAL A 14 -11.68 1.98 0.76
C VAL A 14 -11.47 0.47 0.74
N LEU A 15 -10.69 -0.07 1.68
CA LEU A 15 -10.49 -1.51 1.79
C LEU A 15 -11.80 -2.22 2.14
N SER A 16 -12.57 -1.73 3.11
CA SER A 16 -13.89 -2.28 3.43
C SER A 16 -14.83 -2.27 2.22
N ALA A 17 -14.84 -1.20 1.42
CA ALA A 17 -15.66 -1.09 0.22
C ALA A 17 -15.23 -2.06 -0.90
N VAL A 18 -13.95 -2.41 -0.99
CA VAL A 18 -13.45 -3.42 -1.95
C VAL A 18 -13.74 -4.85 -1.48
N PHE A 19 -13.73 -5.11 -0.17
CA PHE A 19 -13.99 -6.45 0.40
C PHE A 19 -15.48 -6.78 0.59
N LEU A 20 -16.35 -5.78 0.75
CA LEU A 20 -17.80 -5.97 0.89
C LEU A 20 -18.42 -6.76 -0.28
N PRO A 21 -18.18 -6.38 -1.56
CA PRO A 21 -18.75 -7.08 -2.72
C PRO A 21 -18.28 -8.55 -2.81
N LEU A 22 -17.04 -8.82 -2.39
CA LEU A 22 -16.47 -10.17 -2.37
C LEU A 22 -17.15 -11.06 -1.31
N ALA A 23 -17.71 -10.48 -0.24
CA ALA A 23 -18.45 -11.22 0.78
C ALA A 23 -19.87 -11.61 0.33
N PHE A 24 -20.43 -10.95 -0.69
CA PHE A 24 -21.77 -11.24 -1.24
C PHE A 24 -21.76 -12.21 -2.43
N MET A 25 -20.60 -12.68 -2.88
CA MET A 25 -20.52 -13.72 -3.91
C MET A 25 -20.90 -15.10 -3.33
N SER A 26 -22.00 -15.71 -3.79
CA SER A 26 -22.47 -17.02 -3.33
C SER A 26 -22.09 -18.17 -4.29
N GLY A 27 -21.72 -19.33 -3.71
CA GLY A 27 -21.29 -20.57 -4.39
C GLY A 27 -20.34 -21.41 -3.50
N SER A 28 -20.02 -22.67 -3.84
CA SER A 28 -19.08 -23.52 -3.06
C SER A 28 -17.68 -22.89 -2.94
N VAL A 29 -17.25 -22.15 -3.97
CA VAL A 29 -16.02 -21.34 -3.94
C VAL A 29 -16.26 -20.01 -3.19
N GLY A 30 -17.49 -19.48 -3.26
CA GLY A 30 -17.91 -18.24 -2.59
C GLY A 30 -17.86 -18.32 -1.06
N VAL A 31 -18.18 -19.47 -0.45
CA VAL A 31 -18.10 -19.64 1.02
C VAL A 31 -16.66 -19.49 1.53
N ILE A 32 -15.68 -20.03 0.81
CA ILE A 32 -14.25 -19.88 1.16
C ILE A 32 -13.82 -18.42 1.04
N TYR A 33 -14.21 -17.74 -0.05
CA TYR A 33 -13.94 -16.31 -0.24
C TYR A 33 -14.63 -15.45 0.82
N GLN A 34 -15.83 -15.82 1.26
CA GLN A 34 -16.58 -15.13 2.30
C GLN A 34 -15.87 -15.22 3.65
N GLN A 35 -15.39 -16.40 4.05
CA GLN A 35 -14.64 -16.59 5.30
C GLN A 35 -13.30 -15.82 5.28
N PHE A 36 -12.57 -15.88 4.17
CA PHE A 36 -11.31 -15.16 4.00
C PHE A 36 -11.53 -13.63 4.00
N SER A 37 -12.49 -13.15 3.21
CA SER A 37 -12.81 -11.72 3.10
C SER A 37 -13.29 -11.15 4.44
N LEU A 38 -14.15 -11.88 5.16
CA LEU A 38 -14.66 -11.45 6.46
C LEU A 38 -13.53 -11.36 7.50
N SER A 39 -12.62 -12.33 7.53
CA SER A 39 -11.46 -12.32 8.42
C SER A 39 -10.54 -11.11 8.15
N LEU A 40 -10.23 -10.85 6.87
CA LEU A 40 -9.45 -9.69 6.47
C LEU A 40 -10.14 -8.37 6.82
N ALA A 41 -11.44 -8.26 6.55
CA ALA A 41 -12.21 -7.06 6.85
C ALA A 41 -12.19 -6.73 8.35
N VAL A 42 -12.40 -7.73 9.22
CA VAL A 42 -12.33 -7.55 10.67
C VAL A 42 -10.92 -7.17 11.12
N SER A 43 -9.87 -7.80 10.57
CA SER A 43 -8.48 -7.48 10.89
C SER A 43 -8.11 -6.04 10.51
N ILE A 44 -8.54 -5.57 9.34
CA ILE A 44 -8.28 -4.21 8.85
C ILE A 44 -9.01 -3.17 9.71
N LEU A 45 -10.28 -3.41 10.05
CA LEU A 45 -11.05 -2.51 10.92
C LEU A 45 -10.44 -2.41 12.33
N PHE A 46 -10.06 -3.54 12.91
CA PHE A 46 -9.40 -3.57 14.21
C PHE A 46 -8.03 -2.89 14.17
N SER A 47 -7.25 -3.09 13.09
CA SER A 47 -5.97 -2.42 12.87
C SER A 47 -6.13 -0.90 12.75
N GLY A 48 -7.12 -0.42 11.99
CA GLY A 48 -7.42 1.00 11.86
C GLY A 48 -7.76 1.65 13.21
N PHE A 49 -8.56 0.98 14.05
CA PHE A 49 -8.89 1.44 15.39
C PHE A 49 -7.65 1.52 16.30
N LEU A 50 -6.80 0.50 16.28
CA LEU A 50 -5.52 0.50 17.01
C LEU A 50 -4.57 1.58 16.50
N ALA A 51 -4.49 1.81 15.19
CA ALA A 51 -3.62 2.83 14.62
C ALA A 51 -3.99 4.24 15.08
N LEU A 52 -5.27 4.53 15.27
CA LEU A 52 -5.73 5.84 15.74
C LEU A 52 -5.57 6.04 17.25
N THR A 53 -5.59 4.96 18.04
CA THR A 53 -5.56 5.03 19.51
C THR A 53 -4.18 4.71 20.08
N PHE A 54 -3.62 3.56 19.72
CA PHE A 54 -2.37 3.03 20.25
C PHE A 54 -1.14 3.67 19.62
N THR A 55 -1.13 3.93 18.32
CA THR A 55 0.04 4.55 17.66
C THR A 55 0.37 5.94 18.20
N PRO A 56 -0.56 6.90 18.40
CA PRO A 56 -0.19 8.18 19.01
C PRO A 56 0.27 8.04 20.46
N ALA A 57 -0.32 7.11 21.23
CA ALA A 57 0.09 6.85 22.62
C ALA A 57 1.51 6.26 22.70
N LEU A 58 1.85 5.30 21.84
CA LEU A 58 3.19 4.72 21.77
C LEU A 58 4.20 5.72 21.20
N CYS A 59 3.84 6.48 20.18
CA CYS A 59 4.72 7.53 19.66
C CYS A 59 5.00 8.61 20.71
N ALA A 60 4.03 9.00 21.53
CA ALA A 60 4.25 10.01 22.58
C ALA A 60 5.10 9.49 23.76
N THR A 61 5.02 8.19 24.06
CA THR A 61 5.71 7.58 25.22
C THR A 61 7.10 7.05 24.88
N PHE A 62 7.32 6.54 23.66
CA PHE A 62 8.60 5.98 23.22
C PHE A 62 9.48 6.95 22.43
N LEU A 63 8.95 8.00 21.78
CA LEU A 63 9.83 8.95 21.09
C LEU A 63 10.59 9.79 22.12
N LYS A 64 11.91 9.58 22.16
CA LYS A 64 12.84 10.50 22.80
C LYS A 64 12.75 11.86 22.08
N PRO A 65 12.61 12.99 22.81
CA PRO A 65 12.55 14.31 22.20
C PRO A 65 13.77 14.56 21.31
N ILE A 66 13.54 14.75 20.02
CA ILE A 66 14.59 15.15 19.07
C ILE A 66 14.61 16.69 19.09
N PRO A 67 15.72 17.35 19.47
CA PRO A 67 15.81 18.80 19.44
C PRO A 67 15.53 19.33 18.04
N LYS A 68 14.65 20.33 17.92
CA LYS A 68 14.39 21.03 16.65
C LYS A 68 15.70 21.68 16.19
N GLY A 69 16.33 21.11 15.17
CA GLY A 69 17.62 21.56 14.64
C GLY A 69 18.76 20.54 14.71
N HIS A 70 18.58 19.39 15.37
CA HIS A 70 19.52 18.26 15.25
C HIS A 70 19.32 17.53 13.92
N HIS A 71 19.63 18.21 12.80
CA HIS A 71 20.30 17.53 11.68
C HIS A 71 21.75 17.32 12.10
N ASP A 72 21.96 16.55 13.17
CA ASP A 72 23.30 16.13 13.52
C ASP A 72 23.76 15.26 12.37
N GLU A 73 24.69 15.80 11.59
CA GLU A 73 25.71 15.01 10.93
C GLU A 73 26.36 14.14 12.01
N LYS A 74 25.73 13.01 12.33
CA LYS A 74 26.27 12.02 13.27
C LYS A 74 27.60 11.59 12.68
N LYS A 75 28.71 12.15 13.16
CA LYS A 75 30.05 11.79 12.70
C LYS A 75 30.21 10.27 12.89
N GLY A 76 30.38 9.56 11.77
CA GLY A 76 30.43 8.09 11.72
C GLY A 76 29.52 7.48 10.64
N PHE A 77 29.22 6.19 10.77
CA PHE A 77 28.44 5.40 9.82
C PHE A 77 27.03 5.98 9.55
N PHE A 78 26.35 6.49 10.59
CA PHE A 78 25.02 7.09 10.45
C PHE A 78 25.03 8.40 9.65
N GLY A 79 26.08 9.23 9.74
CA GLY A 79 26.21 10.43 8.92
C GLY A 79 26.50 10.11 7.45
N TRP A 80 27.34 9.10 7.18
CA TRP A 80 27.53 8.61 5.81
C TRP A 80 26.25 8.01 5.23
N PHE A 81 25.51 7.22 6.01
CA PHE A 81 24.21 6.67 5.62
C PHE A 81 23.21 7.79 5.33
N ASN A 82 23.11 8.80 6.20
CA ASN A 82 22.21 9.93 5.98
C ASN A 82 22.57 10.66 4.68
N ARG A 83 23.86 10.92 4.44
CA ARG A 83 24.31 11.59 3.22
C ARG A 83 24.07 10.75 1.95
N LYS A 84 24.19 9.43 2.03
CA LYS A 84 23.83 8.52 0.94
C LYS A 84 22.32 8.45 0.72
N PHE A 85 21.54 8.44 1.79
CA PHE A 85 20.08 8.44 1.74
C PHE A 85 19.54 9.74 1.15
N ASP A 86 20.08 10.89 1.55
CA ASP A 86 19.75 12.20 0.99
C ASP A 86 20.12 12.26 -0.49
N ALA A 87 21.33 11.82 -0.87
CA ALA A 87 21.74 11.76 -2.27
C ALA A 87 20.82 10.84 -3.10
N THR A 88 20.35 9.72 -2.53
CA THR A 88 19.42 8.80 -3.17
C THR A 88 18.03 9.42 -3.30
N THR A 89 17.58 10.14 -2.28
CA THR A 89 16.29 10.84 -2.26
C THR A 89 16.25 11.94 -3.31
N HIS A 90 17.29 12.77 -3.41
CA HIS A 90 17.44 13.76 -4.47
C HIS A 90 17.52 13.11 -5.86
N GLY A 91 18.22 11.98 -5.99
CA GLY A 91 18.24 11.19 -7.22
C GLY A 91 16.85 10.72 -7.62
N TYR A 92 16.08 10.15 -6.68
CA TYR A 92 14.71 9.71 -6.90
C TYR A 92 13.78 10.85 -7.28
N GLN A 93 13.83 11.98 -6.55
CA GLN A 93 13.04 13.18 -6.87
C GLN A 93 13.35 13.69 -8.28
N ASN A 94 14.63 13.76 -8.67
CA ASN A 94 15.02 14.18 -10.01
C ASN A 94 14.59 13.19 -11.08
N TRP A 95 14.64 11.88 -10.80
CA TRP A 95 14.13 10.84 -11.69
C TRP A 95 12.63 10.96 -11.90
N VAL A 96 11.87 11.07 -10.81
CA VAL A 96 10.41 11.26 -10.85
C VAL A 96 10.06 12.55 -11.59
N SER A 97 10.76 13.65 -11.33
CA SER A 97 10.54 14.91 -12.04
C SER A 97 10.81 14.80 -13.54
N ARG A 98 11.90 14.12 -13.96
CA ARG A 98 12.19 13.86 -15.37
C ARG A 98 11.16 12.96 -16.06
N ILE A 99 10.61 12.01 -15.31
CA ILE A 99 9.53 11.11 -15.73
C ILE A 99 8.25 11.90 -15.96
N LEU A 100 7.89 12.78 -15.01
CA LEU A 100 6.70 13.62 -15.09
C LEU A 100 6.78 14.62 -16.26
N HIS A 101 7.95 15.22 -16.50
CA HIS A 101 8.17 16.08 -17.67
C HIS A 101 8.04 15.33 -19.01
N LYS A 102 8.15 13.99 -19.01
CA LYS A 102 7.91 13.13 -20.18
C LYS A 102 6.55 12.44 -20.09
N GLY A 103 5.54 13.13 -19.55
CA GLY A 103 4.19 12.61 -19.31
C GLY A 103 3.58 11.89 -20.51
N GLY A 104 3.75 12.40 -21.74
CA GLY A 104 3.23 11.75 -22.95
C GLY A 104 3.81 10.35 -23.19
N ARG A 105 5.13 10.17 -23.06
CA ARG A 105 5.79 8.86 -23.22
C ARG A 105 5.49 7.92 -22.05
N MET A 106 5.36 8.47 -20.85
CA MET A 106 4.98 7.72 -19.65
C MET A 106 3.54 7.21 -19.73
N MET A 107 2.62 8.01 -20.27
CA MET A 107 1.22 7.61 -20.47
C MET A 107 1.10 6.51 -21.52
N LEU A 108 1.93 6.55 -22.56
CA LEU A 108 2.02 5.49 -23.57
C LEU A 108 2.58 4.18 -22.96
N ALA A 109 3.60 4.28 -22.10
CA ALA A 109 4.11 3.14 -21.35
C ALA A 109 3.06 2.55 -20.38
N PHE A 110 2.28 3.40 -19.70
CA PHE A 110 1.18 2.97 -18.84
C PHE A 110 0.08 2.27 -19.64
N LEU A 111 -0.32 2.83 -20.78
CA LEU A 111 -1.27 2.19 -21.71
C LEU A 111 -0.78 0.83 -22.19
N LEU A 112 0.49 0.75 -22.61
CA LEU A 112 1.10 -0.53 -23.02
C LEU A 112 1.06 -1.55 -21.88
N LEU A 113 1.35 -1.13 -20.64
CA LEU A 113 1.30 -2.01 -19.48
C LEU A 113 -0.13 -2.50 -19.21
N VAL A 114 -1.13 -1.61 -19.27
CA VAL A 114 -2.55 -1.98 -19.11
C VAL A 114 -3.00 -2.94 -20.20
N VAL A 115 -2.65 -2.68 -21.47
CA VAL A 115 -2.98 -3.56 -22.60
C VAL A 115 -2.28 -4.91 -22.47
N LEU A 116 -1.02 -4.93 -22.04
CA LEU A 116 -0.27 -6.17 -21.81
C LEU A 116 -0.86 -6.97 -20.65
N LEU A 117 -1.23 -6.31 -19.54
CA LEU A 117 -1.87 -6.97 -18.39
C LEU A 117 -3.24 -7.53 -18.78
N GLY A 118 -4.06 -6.74 -19.49
CA GLY A 118 -5.36 -7.18 -20.00
C GLY A 118 -5.21 -8.35 -20.97
N GLY A 119 -4.32 -8.23 -21.95
CA GLY A 119 -4.02 -9.28 -22.92
C GLY A 119 -3.51 -10.56 -22.25
N LEU A 120 -2.68 -10.46 -21.22
CA LEU A 120 -2.19 -11.61 -20.46
C LEU A 120 -3.26 -12.22 -19.55
N TYR A 121 -4.17 -11.40 -19.02
CA TYR A 121 -5.33 -11.86 -18.26
C TYR A 121 -6.30 -12.66 -19.15
N LEU A 122 -6.60 -12.17 -20.36
CA LEU A 122 -7.40 -12.88 -21.37
C LEU A 122 -6.72 -14.16 -21.89
N ARG A 123 -5.37 -14.18 -21.90
CA ARG A 123 -4.58 -15.36 -22.31
C ARG A 123 -4.36 -16.37 -21.20
N ARG A 124 -4.69 -16.07 -19.94
CA ARG A 124 -4.63 -17.08 -18.88
C ARG A 124 -5.74 -18.10 -19.12
N PRO A 125 -5.41 -19.38 -19.40
CA PRO A 125 -6.43 -20.40 -19.49
C PRO A 125 -7.06 -20.57 -18.10
N ALA A 126 -8.35 -20.24 -18.00
CA ALA A 126 -9.15 -20.36 -16.76
C ALA A 126 -9.35 -21.83 -16.32
N SER A 127 -8.73 -22.79 -17.02
CA SER A 127 -8.93 -24.23 -16.89
C SER A 127 -8.28 -24.86 -15.65
N ALA A 128 -7.40 -24.17 -14.92
CA ALA A 128 -6.80 -24.72 -13.71
C ALA A 128 -7.67 -24.55 -12.44
N THR A 129 -8.68 -23.67 -12.47
CA THR A 129 -9.57 -23.39 -11.32
C THR A 129 -10.98 -23.98 -11.46
N ALA A 130 -11.40 -24.34 -12.67
CA ALA A 130 -12.72 -24.95 -12.88
C ALA A 130 -12.74 -26.48 -12.66
N SER A 131 -11.59 -27.17 -12.76
CA SER A 131 -11.54 -28.64 -12.64
C SER A 131 -11.39 -29.16 -11.20
N THR A 132 -11.11 -28.30 -10.22
CA THR A 132 -10.90 -28.68 -8.81
C THR A 132 -12.04 -28.24 -7.88
N ALA A 133 -13.02 -27.48 -8.37
CA ALA A 133 -14.23 -27.10 -7.63
C ALA A 133 -15.40 -28.08 -7.83
N THR A 134 -15.21 -29.11 -8.66
CA THR A 134 -16.20 -30.16 -8.97
C THR A 134 -15.77 -31.57 -8.52
N ALA A 135 -14.75 -31.68 -7.67
CA ALA A 135 -14.36 -32.93 -7.01
C ALA A 135 -14.59 -32.84 -5.50
#